data_AF-A0A9D2WMX1-F1
#
_entry.id   AF-A0A9D2WMX1-F1
#
_cell.length_a   1.000
_cell.length_b   1.000
_cell.length_c   1.000
_cell.angle_alpha   90.00
_cell.angle_beta   90.00
_cell.angle_gamma   90.00
#
_symmetry.space_group_name_H-M   'P 1'
#
loop_
_entity.id
_entity.type
_entity.pdbx_description
1 polymer ?
#
loop_
_entity_poly.entity_id
_entity_poly.type
_entity_poly.pdbx_seq_one_letter_code
_entity_poly.pdbx_strand_id
1 'polypeptide(L)'
;MNNFSKSILNILHGAAGAFQKFPAAIACALAFAIVTMIRIQLDWPQQEAYNFLFNCLHWAFALGSIFSLAAITGAQSRYNKSGALLLANLLGLVAAAVTFLTLYLFGGTDPAQTEYRYILLSGLAASRVSVAILISFIAFISLAAYPKDQSDIARSLFMTIKAFFIALLYGTVLMSGVSGVAGAIEALLYQGMSEKVYLYIGTIAGFLAFTIFIGYFPDFRKGQFDEHRQAAQKQPRFVKILCEYILIPIVLALTVVLLLWAVKTILSGMRVSFIQLSSIATAYTFSGILLHVLVTHYETWLSKFYRRFYPIAALVILAFEAWALLTQLQKVSLQIDSYSFIIIWIIALASAVLLFFWQAKAHLPIAVLTCIMAVISVLPVVGYHALPVTAQVNRLETLLVNQGMLKDNQLIPAAEKPEAAVRESITDAVNYLAYAEDTKLPVWLIENSPKAISSRTNSASNKPGRNPKNLTPVIIWRHP
;
A
#
# COMPACT_ATOMS: atom_id res chain seq x y z
N MET A 1 -5.80 -29.92 36.26
CA MET A 1 -6.12 -28.81 35.31
C MET A 1 -6.63 -29.41 34.02
N ASN A 2 -7.84 -29.05 33.60
CA ASN A 2 -8.45 -29.55 32.36
C ASN A 2 -7.63 -29.12 31.13
N ASN A 3 -7.54 -29.99 30.10
CA ASN A 3 -6.77 -29.71 28.88
C ASN A 3 -7.17 -28.40 28.20
N PHE A 4 -8.45 -28.04 28.30
CA PHE A 4 -9.01 -26.77 27.84
C PHE A 4 -8.41 -25.54 28.55
N SER A 5 -8.40 -25.55 29.89
CA SER A 5 -7.80 -24.48 30.70
C SER A 5 -6.30 -24.35 30.43
N LYS A 6 -5.60 -25.47 30.20
CA LYS A 6 -4.17 -25.47 29.87
C LYS A 6 -3.90 -24.85 28.49
N SER A 7 -4.74 -25.13 27.49
CA SER A 7 -4.66 -24.48 26.17
C SER A 7 -4.88 -22.97 26.25
N ILE A 8 -5.91 -22.53 26.97
CA ILE A 8 -6.18 -21.09 27.17
C ILE A 8 -5.04 -20.40 27.90
N LEU A 9 -4.52 -21.02 28.97
CA LEU A 9 -3.42 -20.47 29.76
C LEU A 9 -2.11 -20.35 28.94
N ASN A 10 -1.86 -21.30 28.03
CA ASN A 10 -0.70 -21.26 27.14
C ASN A 10 -0.82 -20.16 26.09
N ILE A 11 -2.02 -19.92 25.55
CA ILE A 11 -2.29 -18.80 24.61
C ILE A 11 -2.13 -17.47 25.33
N LEU A 12 -2.68 -17.33 26.56
CA LEU A 12 -2.54 -16.13 27.38
C LEU A 12 -1.08 -15.89 27.80
N HIS A 13 -0.31 -16.93 28.13
CA HIS A 13 1.13 -16.81 28.36
C HIS A 13 1.89 -16.36 27.11
N GLY A 14 1.52 -16.86 25.93
CA GLY A 14 2.09 -16.41 24.66
C GLY A 14 1.81 -14.94 24.37
N ALA A 15 0.58 -14.49 24.61
CA ALA A 15 0.19 -13.08 24.49
C ALA A 15 0.87 -12.18 25.54
N ALA A 16 0.98 -12.64 26.79
CA ALA A 16 1.72 -11.94 27.85
C ALA A 16 3.23 -11.87 27.55
N GLY A 17 3.80 -12.91 26.95
CA GLY A 17 5.18 -12.91 26.46
C GLY A 17 5.41 -11.90 25.33
N ALA A 18 4.41 -11.68 24.47
CA ALA A 18 4.46 -10.63 23.44
C ALA A 18 4.58 -9.23 24.05
N PHE A 19 3.80 -8.93 25.10
CA PHE A 19 3.84 -7.67 25.85
C PHE A 19 5.23 -7.38 26.43
N GLN A 20 5.93 -8.40 26.92
CA GLN A 20 7.28 -8.24 27.45
C GLN A 20 8.31 -7.98 26.35
N LYS A 21 8.15 -8.61 25.18
CA LYS A 21 9.11 -8.48 24.07
C LYS A 21 8.95 -7.16 23.30
N PHE A 22 7.72 -6.70 23.07
CA PHE A 22 7.44 -5.54 22.22
C PHE A 22 6.42 -4.55 22.84
N PRO A 23 6.73 -3.95 24.00
CA PRO A 23 5.75 -3.17 24.75
C PRO A 23 5.25 -1.92 24.01
N ALA A 24 6.13 -1.12 23.39
CA ALA A 24 5.68 0.06 22.63
C ALA A 24 4.82 -0.31 21.41
N ALA A 25 5.15 -1.41 20.71
CA ALA A 25 4.40 -1.86 19.55
C ALA A 25 2.95 -2.22 19.93
N ILE A 26 2.79 -2.95 21.03
CA ILE A 26 1.49 -3.37 21.55
C ILE A 26 0.74 -2.19 22.17
N ALA A 27 1.43 -1.27 22.85
CA ALA A 27 0.82 -0.04 23.37
C ALA A 27 0.21 0.82 22.24
N CYS A 28 0.92 1.00 21.13
CA CYS A 28 0.37 1.67 19.95
C CYS A 28 -0.83 0.91 19.36
N ALA A 29 -0.76 -0.42 19.24
CA ALA A 29 -1.88 -1.21 18.74
C ALA A 29 -3.11 -1.17 19.67
N LEU A 30 -2.89 -1.13 20.99
CA LEU A 30 -3.95 -0.96 21.97
C LEU A 30 -4.58 0.44 21.86
N ALA A 31 -3.77 1.48 21.70
CA ALA A 31 -4.26 2.83 21.45
C ALA A 31 -5.08 2.93 20.16
N PHE A 32 -4.65 2.25 19.09
CA PHE A 32 -5.42 2.11 17.84
C PHE A 32 -6.79 1.48 18.12
N ALA A 33 -6.82 0.37 18.85
CA ALA A 33 -8.06 -0.31 19.22
C ALA A 33 -8.97 0.57 20.08
N ILE A 34 -8.42 1.32 21.05
CA ILE A 34 -9.18 2.26 21.89
C ILE A 34 -9.80 3.36 21.04
N VAL A 35 -9.06 3.96 20.09
CA VAL A 35 -9.62 4.96 19.17
C VAL A 35 -10.74 4.36 18.33
N THR A 36 -10.58 3.13 17.85
CA THR A 36 -11.64 2.41 17.12
C THR A 36 -12.87 2.19 18.01
N MET A 37 -12.70 1.80 19.27
CA MET A 37 -13.79 1.62 20.23
C MET A 37 -14.54 2.92 20.54
N ILE A 38 -13.83 4.04 20.65
CA ILE A 38 -14.43 5.38 20.80
C ILE A 38 -15.24 5.74 19.54
N ARG A 39 -14.68 5.48 18.35
CA ARG A 39 -15.37 5.71 17.08
C ARG A 39 -16.66 4.91 16.95
N ILE A 40 -16.68 3.66 17.41
CA ILE A 40 -17.87 2.79 17.36
C ILE A 40 -18.97 3.34 18.26
N GLN A 41 -18.60 3.94 19.40
CA GLN A 41 -19.58 4.48 20.34
C GLN A 41 -20.30 5.71 19.79
N LEU A 42 -19.60 6.56 19.05
CA LEU A 42 -20.11 7.80 18.48
C LEU A 42 -20.95 7.55 17.22
N ASP A 43 -22.17 8.07 17.20
CA ASP A 43 -22.99 8.05 15.99
C ASP A 43 -22.45 9.04 14.95
N TRP A 44 -22.75 8.78 13.66
CA TRP A 44 -22.14 9.52 12.54
C TRP A 44 -22.16 11.06 12.69
N PRO A 45 -23.26 11.73 13.08
CA PRO A 45 -23.28 13.18 13.21
C PRO A 45 -22.28 13.72 14.25
N GLN A 46 -22.01 12.95 15.32
CA GLN A 46 -21.02 13.31 16.32
C GLN A 46 -19.60 12.96 15.84
N GLN A 47 -19.47 11.84 15.14
CA GLN A 47 -18.20 11.34 14.62
C GLN A 47 -17.64 12.23 13.51
N GLU A 48 -18.49 12.86 12.70
CA GLU A 48 -18.11 13.71 11.56
C GLU A 48 -17.10 14.79 11.96
N ALA A 49 -17.35 15.49 13.07
CA ALA A 49 -16.49 16.55 13.59
C ALA A 49 -15.09 16.05 14.02
N TYR A 50 -14.96 14.78 14.39
CA TYR A 50 -13.72 14.17 14.87
C TYR A 50 -13.09 13.22 13.85
N ASN A 51 -13.68 13.07 12.67
CA ASN A 51 -13.24 12.06 11.71
C ASN A 51 -11.77 12.27 11.27
N PHE A 52 -11.37 13.52 11.04
CA PHE A 52 -9.98 13.87 10.74
C PHE A 52 -9.03 13.46 11.87
N LEU A 53 -9.35 13.84 13.10
CA LEU A 53 -8.56 13.51 14.30
C LEU A 53 -8.38 11.99 14.44
N PHE A 54 -9.47 11.24 14.30
CA PHE A 54 -9.43 9.78 14.42
C PHE A 54 -8.59 9.12 13.32
N ASN A 55 -8.67 9.63 12.08
CA ASN A 55 -7.81 9.14 11.00
C ASN A 55 -6.33 9.42 11.29
N CYS A 56 -5.99 10.63 11.73
CA CYS A 56 -4.62 10.97 12.13
C CYS A 56 -4.08 10.05 13.24
N LEU A 57 -4.90 9.78 14.27
CA LEU A 57 -4.54 8.86 15.35
C LEU A 57 -4.35 7.43 14.86
N HIS A 58 -5.25 6.91 14.01
CA HIS A 58 -5.12 5.56 13.48
C HIS A 58 -3.84 5.37 12.66
N TRP A 59 -3.54 6.29 11.75
CA TRP A 59 -2.31 6.24 10.95
C TRP A 59 -1.06 6.36 11.81
N ALA A 60 -1.07 7.24 12.80
CA ALA A 60 0.02 7.42 13.76
C ALA A 60 0.28 6.16 14.59
N PHE A 61 -0.76 5.55 15.15
CA PHE A 61 -0.64 4.32 15.94
C PHE A 61 -0.29 3.11 15.10
N ALA A 62 -0.80 3.01 13.86
CA ALA A 62 -0.39 1.98 12.91
C ALA A 62 1.12 2.06 12.63
N LEU A 63 1.64 3.25 12.28
CA LEU A 63 3.08 3.42 12.10
C LEU A 63 3.87 3.17 13.39
N GLY A 64 3.42 3.71 14.53
CA GLY A 64 4.05 3.50 15.83
C GLY A 64 4.20 2.03 16.18
N SER A 65 3.18 1.21 15.88
CA SER A 65 3.21 -0.23 16.14
C SER A 65 4.28 -0.98 15.33
N ILE A 66 4.35 -0.73 14.01
CA ILE A 66 5.28 -1.42 13.11
C ILE A 66 6.71 -0.86 13.24
N PHE A 67 6.85 0.45 13.41
CA PHE A 67 8.16 1.07 13.64
C PHE A 67 8.77 0.59 14.96
N SER A 68 7.98 0.49 16.03
CA SER A 68 8.43 -0.08 17.32
C SER A 68 8.91 -1.51 17.16
N LEU A 69 8.19 -2.34 16.39
CA LEU A 69 8.60 -3.72 16.10
C LEU A 69 10.00 -3.76 15.46
N ALA A 70 10.27 -2.90 14.47
CA ALA A 70 11.59 -2.80 13.84
C ALA A 70 12.66 -2.27 14.79
N ALA A 71 12.38 -1.17 15.51
CA ALA A 71 13.33 -0.53 16.41
C ALA A 71 13.75 -1.45 17.57
N ILE A 72 12.79 -2.14 18.20
CA ILE A 72 13.04 -3.07 19.29
C ILE A 72 13.84 -4.28 18.80
N THR A 73 13.47 -4.83 17.64
CA THR A 73 14.24 -5.91 17.00
C THR A 73 15.68 -5.49 16.72
N GLY A 74 15.88 -4.26 16.24
CA GLY A 74 17.22 -3.68 16.04
C GLY A 74 18.01 -3.55 17.34
N ALA A 75 17.40 -3.01 18.40
CA ALA A 75 18.03 -2.86 19.70
C ALA A 75 18.45 -4.21 20.31
N GLN A 76 17.55 -5.20 20.27
CA GLN A 76 17.78 -6.54 20.81
C GLN A 76 18.84 -7.30 19.98
N SER A 77 18.74 -7.27 18.65
CA SER A 77 19.65 -8.03 17.76
C SER A 77 21.07 -7.46 17.67
N ARG A 78 21.24 -6.14 17.86
CA ARG A 78 22.55 -5.47 17.66
C ARG A 78 23.29 -5.17 18.95
N TYR A 79 22.57 -4.68 19.96
CA TYR A 79 23.19 -4.14 21.18
C TYR A 79 22.91 -5.00 22.41
N ASN A 80 21.67 -5.49 22.57
CA ASN A 80 21.20 -6.24 23.74
C ASN A 80 21.55 -5.56 25.09
N LYS A 81 21.30 -4.25 25.19
CA LYS A 81 21.47 -3.45 26.42
C LYS A 81 20.12 -2.86 26.83
N SER A 82 19.84 -2.79 28.13
CA SER A 82 18.58 -2.23 28.65
C SER A 82 18.34 -0.79 28.16
N GLY A 83 19.38 0.05 28.11
CA GLY A 83 19.28 1.40 27.57
C GLY A 83 18.91 1.46 26.08
N ALA A 84 19.38 0.50 25.27
CA ALA A 84 19.03 0.43 23.85
C ALA A 84 17.57 -0.01 23.66
N LEU A 85 17.07 -0.92 24.51
CA LEU A 85 15.67 -1.34 24.50
C LEU A 85 14.75 -0.19 24.94
N LEU A 86 15.12 0.55 25.98
CA LEU A 86 14.38 1.74 26.42
C LEU A 86 14.32 2.79 25.32
N LEU A 87 15.47 3.09 24.69
CA LEU A 87 15.53 4.03 23.56
C LEU A 87 14.65 3.58 22.39
N ALA A 88 14.66 2.29 22.02
CA ALA A 88 13.83 1.78 20.94
C ALA A 88 12.32 1.94 21.22
N ASN A 89 11.88 1.71 22.46
CA ASN A 89 10.50 1.93 22.86
C ASN A 89 10.13 3.42 22.81
N LEU A 90 11.01 4.31 23.32
CA LEU A 90 10.80 5.76 23.22
C LEU A 90 10.74 6.23 21.77
N LEU A 91 11.64 5.76 20.90
CA LEU A 91 11.62 6.10 19.47
C LEU A 91 10.31 5.66 18.81
N GLY A 92 9.76 4.51 19.20
CA GLY A 92 8.45 4.04 18.78
C GLY A 92 7.31 5.00 19.11
N LEU A 93 7.25 5.42 20.38
CA LEU A 93 6.24 6.37 20.85
C LEU A 93 6.41 7.76 20.25
N VAL A 94 7.66 8.23 20.12
CA VAL A 94 7.97 9.51 19.46
C VAL A 94 7.59 9.46 17.99
N ALA A 95 7.85 8.36 17.28
CA ALA A 95 7.42 8.19 15.89
C ALA A 95 5.89 8.31 15.76
N ALA A 96 5.13 7.67 16.65
CA ALA A 96 3.67 7.82 16.69
C ALA A 96 3.25 9.28 16.95
N ALA A 97 3.82 9.93 17.96
CA ALA A 97 3.48 11.30 18.33
C ALA A 97 3.81 12.31 17.22
N VAL A 98 5.00 12.22 16.63
CA VAL A 98 5.43 13.06 15.50
C VAL A 98 4.54 12.83 14.28
N THR A 99 4.18 11.58 14.00
CA THR A 99 3.27 11.25 12.89
C THR A 99 1.89 11.86 13.14
N PHE A 100 1.35 11.71 14.35
CA PHE A 100 0.08 12.34 14.71
C PHE A 100 0.14 13.86 14.53
N LEU A 101 1.14 14.53 15.09
CA LEU A 101 1.29 15.98 15.00
C LEU A 101 1.44 16.46 13.55
N THR A 102 2.25 15.79 12.75
CA THR A 102 2.46 16.17 11.34
C THR A 102 1.21 15.95 10.50
N LEU A 103 0.49 14.84 10.69
CA LEU A 103 -0.79 14.60 10.01
C LEU A 103 -1.85 15.61 10.45
N TYR A 104 -1.96 15.87 11.75
CA TYR A 104 -2.97 16.77 12.29
C TYR A 104 -2.75 18.23 11.85
N LEU A 105 -1.50 18.67 11.76
CA LEU A 105 -1.17 20.05 11.36
C LEU A 105 -1.12 20.25 9.84
N PHE A 106 -0.71 19.24 9.06
CA PHE A 106 -0.39 19.41 7.64
C PHE A 106 -1.03 18.38 6.70
N GLY A 107 -1.75 17.39 7.24
CA GLY A 107 -2.32 16.29 6.46
C GLY A 107 -3.77 16.49 6.01
N GLY A 108 -4.39 17.63 6.36
CA GLY A 108 -5.79 17.91 6.04
C GLY A 108 -5.98 18.44 4.62
N THR A 109 -6.97 17.90 3.91
CA THR A 109 -7.51 18.46 2.66
C THR A 109 -8.72 19.33 2.98
N ASP A 110 -8.77 20.52 2.38
CA ASP A 110 -9.85 21.49 2.59
C ASP A 110 -11.18 20.95 2.05
N PRO A 111 -12.28 20.97 2.85
CA PRO A 111 -13.62 20.66 2.40
C PRO A 111 -14.02 21.34 1.09
N ALA A 112 -13.56 22.57 0.83
CA ALA A 112 -13.85 23.31 -0.40
C ALA A 112 -13.34 22.61 -1.68
N GLN A 113 -12.39 21.68 -1.55
CA GLN A 113 -11.84 20.91 -2.67
C GLN A 113 -12.55 19.56 -2.87
N THR A 114 -13.33 19.11 -1.89
CA THR A 114 -13.98 17.79 -1.86
C THR A 114 -15.51 17.92 -1.81
N GLU A 115 -16.24 16.82 -2.03
CA GLU A 115 -17.71 16.83 -1.87
C GLU A 115 -18.17 16.75 -0.39
N TYR A 116 -17.22 16.70 0.55
CA TYR A 116 -17.47 16.47 1.96
C TYR A 116 -17.51 17.79 2.74
N ARG A 117 -18.30 17.82 3.82
CA ARG A 117 -18.47 19.00 4.69
C ARG A 117 -17.41 19.10 5.80
N TYR A 118 -16.45 18.19 5.84
CA TYR A 118 -15.46 18.05 6.90
C TYR A 118 -14.06 17.79 6.33
N ILE A 119 -13.04 18.11 7.13
CA ILE A 119 -11.63 17.94 6.75
C ILE A 119 -11.32 16.44 6.60
N LEU A 120 -10.76 16.06 5.46
CA LEU A 120 -10.31 14.71 5.19
C LEU A 120 -8.80 14.60 5.30
N LEU A 121 -8.32 13.40 5.62
CA LEU A 121 -6.90 13.12 5.53
C LEU A 121 -6.51 12.99 4.05
N SER A 122 -5.61 13.84 3.59
CA SER A 122 -5.08 13.84 2.22
C SER A 122 -4.53 12.46 1.83
N GLY A 123 -4.81 12.04 0.60
CA GLY A 123 -4.24 10.81 0.02
C GLY A 123 -2.71 10.82 0.04
N LEU A 124 -2.09 11.99 -0.20
CA LEU A 124 -0.64 12.15 -0.12
C LEU A 124 -0.11 11.95 1.30
N ALA A 125 -0.82 12.47 2.30
CA ALA A 125 -0.42 12.30 3.70
C ALA A 125 -0.51 10.82 4.12
N ALA A 126 -1.62 10.15 3.78
CA ALA A 126 -1.82 8.72 4.04
C ALA A 126 -0.78 7.85 3.31
N SER A 127 -0.44 8.15 2.06
CA SER A 127 0.57 7.41 1.29
C SER A 127 1.97 7.54 1.89
N ARG A 128 2.35 8.71 2.41
CA ARG A 128 3.64 8.91 3.09
C ARG A 128 3.76 8.05 4.35
N VAL A 129 2.69 7.98 5.14
CA VAL A 129 2.66 7.10 6.33
C VAL A 129 2.67 5.62 5.91
N SER A 130 1.95 5.27 4.84
CA SER A 130 1.99 3.91 4.27
C SER A 130 3.40 3.50 3.84
N VAL A 131 4.14 4.41 3.19
CA VAL A 131 5.55 4.20 2.83
C VAL A 131 6.42 4.04 4.08
N ALA A 132 6.21 4.84 5.11
CA ALA A 132 6.94 4.69 6.38
C ALA A 132 6.64 3.34 7.07
N ILE A 133 5.40 2.86 7.01
CA ILE A 133 4.99 1.53 7.51
C ILE A 133 5.69 0.43 6.71
N LEU A 134 5.68 0.52 5.38
CA LEU A 134 6.34 -0.45 4.50
C LEU A 134 7.84 -0.52 4.79
N ILE A 135 8.52 0.63 4.87
CA ILE A 135 9.95 0.71 5.20
C ILE A 135 10.22 0.11 6.58
N SER A 136 9.35 0.39 7.57
CA SER A 136 9.48 -0.18 8.91
C SER A 136 9.34 -1.71 8.90
N PHE A 137 8.41 -2.27 8.11
CA PHE A 137 8.29 -3.72 7.92
C PHE A 137 9.52 -4.33 7.25
N ILE A 138 10.04 -3.70 6.19
CA ILE A 138 11.26 -4.16 5.49
C ILE A 138 12.47 -4.07 6.42
N ALA A 139 12.56 -3.00 7.22
CA ALA A 139 13.60 -2.82 8.23
C ALA A 139 13.51 -3.93 9.30
N PHE A 140 12.31 -4.23 9.80
CA PHE A 140 12.08 -5.36 10.71
C PHE A 140 12.57 -6.67 10.11
N ILE A 141 12.16 -7.02 8.89
CA ILE A 141 12.59 -8.25 8.20
C ILE A 141 14.11 -8.30 8.07
N SER A 142 14.73 -7.17 7.71
CA SER A 142 16.19 -7.06 7.53
C SER A 142 16.95 -7.16 8.86
N LEU A 143 16.40 -6.63 9.95
CA LEU A 143 16.99 -6.70 11.29
C LEU A 143 16.82 -8.09 11.91
N ALA A 144 15.65 -8.70 11.75
CA ALA A 144 15.35 -10.07 12.18
C ALA A 144 16.14 -11.14 11.40
N ALA A 145 16.76 -10.77 10.27
CA ALA A 145 17.71 -11.62 9.55
C ALA A 145 19.08 -11.77 10.24
N TYR A 146 19.37 -11.01 11.31
CA TYR A 146 20.64 -11.07 12.04
C TYR A 146 20.53 -11.96 13.30
N PRO A 147 21.55 -12.77 13.65
CA PRO A 147 22.88 -12.85 13.04
C PRO A 147 22.95 -13.81 11.83
N LYS A 148 23.93 -13.57 10.94
CA LYS A 148 24.05 -14.21 9.61
C LYS A 148 24.27 -15.72 9.66
N ASP A 149 24.81 -16.23 10.77
CA ASP A 149 25.01 -17.64 11.05
C ASP A 149 23.70 -18.37 11.38
N GLN A 150 22.72 -17.65 11.93
CA GLN A 150 21.43 -18.23 12.34
C GLN A 150 20.33 -18.00 11.30
N SER A 151 20.39 -16.89 10.58
CA SER A 151 19.29 -16.42 9.73
C SER A 151 19.78 -15.64 8.52
N ASP A 152 18.87 -15.46 7.57
CA ASP A 152 18.99 -14.51 6.47
C ASP A 152 17.62 -13.87 6.16
N ILE A 153 17.57 -13.04 5.11
CA ILE A 153 16.34 -12.34 4.72
C ILE A 153 15.25 -13.30 4.25
N ALA A 154 15.60 -14.40 3.58
CA ALA A 154 14.61 -15.36 3.10
C ALA A 154 13.91 -16.07 4.28
N ARG A 155 14.69 -16.49 5.29
CA ARG A 155 14.15 -17.09 6.53
C ARG A 155 13.37 -16.10 7.36
N SER A 156 13.87 -14.87 7.47
CA SER A 156 13.19 -13.78 8.20
C SER A 156 11.84 -13.45 7.54
N LEU A 157 11.82 -13.28 6.21
CA LEU A 157 10.61 -13.05 5.44
C LEU A 157 9.62 -14.21 5.60
N PHE A 158 10.09 -15.46 5.48
CA PHE A 158 9.22 -16.61 5.67
C PHE A 158 8.63 -16.67 7.08
N MET A 159 9.43 -16.40 8.11
CA MET A 159 8.98 -16.31 9.50
C MET A 159 7.89 -15.24 9.66
N THR A 160 8.04 -14.07 9.03
CA THR A 160 7.03 -13.00 9.04
C THR A 160 5.74 -13.43 8.33
N ILE A 161 5.84 -14.07 7.16
CA ILE A 161 4.69 -14.60 6.42
C ILE A 161 3.95 -15.66 7.25
N LYS A 162 4.71 -16.58 7.87
CA LYS A 162 4.18 -17.61 8.74
C LYS A 162 3.45 -17.01 9.95
N ALA A 163 4.05 -16.02 10.61
CA ALA A 163 3.43 -15.28 11.70
C ALA A 163 2.12 -14.62 11.26
N PHE A 164 2.13 -13.98 10.09
CA PHE A 164 0.96 -13.31 9.53
C PHE A 164 -0.21 -14.28 9.28
N PHE A 165 0.03 -15.42 8.62
CA PHE A 165 -1.03 -16.40 8.36
C PHE A 165 -1.54 -17.07 9.64
N ILE A 166 -0.67 -17.30 10.62
CA ILE A 166 -1.10 -17.79 11.94
C ILE A 166 -2.02 -16.76 12.58
N ALA A 167 -1.56 -15.51 12.73
CA ALA A 167 -2.36 -14.43 13.31
C ALA A 167 -3.69 -14.21 12.60
N LEU A 168 -3.67 -14.24 11.26
CA LEU A 168 -4.88 -14.11 10.44
C LEU A 168 -5.87 -15.24 10.72
N LEU A 169 -5.41 -16.50 10.74
CA LEU A 169 -6.27 -17.65 11.05
C LEU A 169 -6.89 -17.53 12.45
N TYR A 170 -6.06 -17.26 13.47
CA TYR A 170 -6.54 -17.09 14.85
C TYR A 170 -7.51 -15.90 14.96
N GLY A 171 -7.21 -14.78 14.31
CA GLY A 171 -8.05 -13.59 14.29
C GLY A 171 -9.41 -13.82 13.60
N THR A 172 -9.43 -14.48 12.44
CA THR A 172 -10.66 -14.81 11.72
C THR A 172 -11.51 -15.79 12.51
N VAL A 173 -10.92 -16.85 13.07
CA VAL A 173 -11.66 -17.81 13.90
C VAL A 173 -12.24 -17.12 15.14
N LEU A 174 -11.48 -16.23 15.78
CA LEU A 174 -11.97 -15.46 16.93
C LEU A 174 -13.12 -14.53 16.54
N MET A 175 -12.98 -13.78 15.44
CA MET A 175 -14.02 -12.90 14.92
C MET A 175 -15.30 -13.69 14.60
N SER A 176 -15.20 -14.71 13.74
CA SER A 176 -16.36 -15.51 13.34
C SER A 176 -16.99 -16.27 14.50
N GLY A 177 -16.18 -16.83 15.41
CA GLY A 177 -16.67 -17.57 16.57
C GLY A 177 -17.43 -16.68 17.56
N VAL A 178 -16.84 -15.55 17.94
CA VAL A 178 -17.47 -14.63 18.90
C VAL A 178 -18.67 -13.91 18.28
N SER A 179 -18.59 -13.51 17.01
CA SER A 179 -19.74 -12.97 16.27
C SER A 179 -20.86 -14.00 16.12
N GLY A 180 -20.54 -15.28 15.92
CA GLY A 180 -21.55 -16.36 15.89
C GLY A 180 -22.29 -16.52 17.21
N VAL A 181 -21.58 -16.44 18.34
CA VAL A 181 -22.21 -16.42 19.67
C VAL A 181 -23.07 -15.17 19.86
N ALA A 182 -22.58 -14.00 19.46
CA ALA A 182 -23.37 -12.75 19.51
C ALA A 182 -24.65 -12.86 18.66
N GLY A 183 -24.57 -13.44 17.45
CA GLY A 183 -25.73 -13.67 16.60
C GLY A 183 -26.73 -14.66 17.20
N ALA A 184 -26.27 -15.70 17.91
CA ALA A 184 -27.17 -16.60 18.62
C ALA A 184 -27.89 -15.88 19.78
N ILE A 185 -27.18 -15.00 20.52
CA ILE A 185 -27.78 -14.16 21.57
C ILE A 185 -28.82 -13.21 20.97
N GLU A 186 -28.49 -12.55 19.86
CA GLU A 186 -29.41 -11.64 19.17
C GLU A 186 -30.68 -12.37 18.71
N ALA A 187 -30.53 -13.56 18.10
CA ALA A 187 -31.65 -14.32 17.58
C ALA A 187 -32.57 -14.89 18.68
N LEU A 188 -31.98 -15.38 19.77
CA LEU A 188 -32.69 -16.18 20.79
C LEU A 188 -33.04 -15.42 22.07
N LEU A 189 -32.21 -14.45 22.47
CA LEU A 189 -32.30 -13.82 23.80
C LEU A 189 -32.55 -12.31 23.75
N TYR A 190 -32.01 -11.60 22.75
CA TYR A 190 -32.11 -10.14 22.66
C TYR A 190 -32.23 -9.67 21.20
N GLN A 191 -33.43 -9.77 20.66
CA GLN A 191 -33.74 -9.35 19.29
C GLN A 191 -33.53 -7.84 19.10
N GLY A 192 -32.88 -7.46 18.00
CA GLY A 192 -32.54 -6.06 17.71
C GLY A 192 -31.29 -5.56 18.43
N MET A 193 -30.35 -6.46 18.75
CA MET A 193 -29.04 -6.09 19.30
C MET A 193 -28.29 -5.14 18.35
N SER A 194 -27.63 -4.12 18.90
CA SER A 194 -26.93 -3.12 18.09
C SER A 194 -25.74 -3.73 17.31
N GLU A 195 -25.58 -3.34 16.04
CA GLU A 195 -24.43 -3.69 15.20
C GLU A 195 -23.08 -3.30 15.84
N LYS A 196 -23.08 -2.28 16.72
CA LYS A 196 -21.90 -1.84 17.48
C LYS A 196 -21.23 -3.00 18.23
N VAL A 197 -21.99 -3.98 18.71
CA VAL A 197 -21.46 -5.18 19.37
C VAL A 197 -20.52 -5.95 18.43
N TYR A 198 -20.91 -6.16 17.17
CA TYR A 198 -20.09 -6.84 16.17
C TYR A 198 -18.83 -6.04 15.83
N LEU A 199 -18.92 -4.71 15.79
CA LEU A 199 -17.77 -3.83 15.58
C LEU A 199 -16.78 -3.89 16.75
N TYR A 200 -17.26 -3.96 18.00
CA TYR A 200 -16.41 -4.16 19.18
C TYR A 200 -15.71 -5.52 19.13
N ILE A 201 -16.44 -6.58 18.78
CA ILE A 201 -15.86 -7.92 18.58
C ILE A 201 -14.75 -7.88 17.54
N GLY A 202 -14.98 -7.23 16.38
CA GLY A 202 -13.97 -7.06 15.34
C GLY A 202 -12.75 -6.30 15.79
N THR A 203 -12.94 -5.24 16.58
CA THR A 203 -11.82 -4.43 17.13
C THR A 203 -10.96 -5.24 18.09
N ILE A 204 -11.58 -5.97 19.03
CA ILE A 204 -10.88 -6.83 19.98
C ILE A 204 -10.19 -7.98 19.25
N ALA A 205 -10.87 -8.60 18.28
CA ALA A 205 -10.30 -9.70 17.49
C ALA A 205 -9.10 -9.22 16.66
N GLY A 206 -9.17 -8.04 16.04
CA GLY A 206 -8.08 -7.44 15.30
C GLY A 206 -6.88 -7.11 16.20
N PHE A 207 -7.11 -6.53 17.38
CA PHE A 207 -6.04 -6.29 18.36
C PHE A 207 -5.38 -7.59 18.82
N LEU A 208 -6.16 -8.62 19.12
CA LEU A 208 -5.63 -9.93 19.52
C LEU A 208 -4.90 -10.63 18.37
N ALA A 209 -5.38 -10.51 17.13
CA ALA A 209 -4.65 -11.00 15.96
C ALA A 209 -3.27 -10.34 15.85
N PHE A 210 -3.19 -9.03 16.06
CA PHE A 210 -1.91 -8.32 16.05
C PHE A 210 -0.97 -8.72 17.19
N THR A 211 -1.49 -8.94 18.41
CA THR A 211 -0.65 -9.43 19.52
C THR A 211 -0.16 -10.86 19.28
N ILE A 212 -0.96 -11.72 18.65
CA ILE A 212 -0.55 -13.06 18.22
C ILE A 212 0.54 -12.95 17.13
N PHE A 213 0.38 -12.05 16.16
CA PHE A 213 1.38 -11.82 15.10
C PHE A 213 2.75 -11.47 15.69
N ILE A 214 2.80 -10.47 16.57
CA ILE A 214 4.05 -10.05 17.19
C ILE A 214 4.57 -11.09 18.19
N GLY A 215 3.67 -11.71 18.96
CA GLY A 215 4.01 -12.74 19.93
C GLY A 215 4.61 -14.01 19.33
N TYR A 216 4.37 -14.25 18.03
CA TYR A 216 4.96 -15.37 17.30
C TYR A 216 6.47 -15.24 17.15
N PHE A 217 7.03 -14.03 17.17
CA PHE A 217 8.44 -13.83 16.91
C PHE A 217 9.34 -14.36 18.06
N PRO A 218 10.48 -14.97 17.71
CA PRO A 218 11.47 -15.40 18.70
C PRO A 218 12.06 -14.19 19.41
N ASP A 219 12.76 -14.46 20.51
CA ASP A 219 13.61 -13.49 21.15
C ASP A 219 14.81 -13.15 20.25
N PHE A 220 14.98 -11.87 19.92
CA PHE A 220 16.06 -11.40 19.07
C PHE A 220 17.29 -10.94 19.86
N ARG A 221 17.33 -11.09 21.19
CA ARG A 221 18.45 -10.65 22.03
C ARG A 221 19.77 -11.30 21.60
N LYS A 222 20.74 -10.45 21.26
CA LYS A 222 22.10 -10.87 20.86
C LYS A 222 22.77 -11.70 21.95
N GLY A 223 23.29 -12.87 21.57
CA GLY A 223 23.99 -13.78 22.48
C GLY A 223 23.07 -14.73 23.24
N GLN A 224 21.75 -14.65 23.04
CA GLN A 224 20.81 -15.67 23.50
C GLN A 224 20.40 -16.55 22.31
N PHE A 225 20.36 -17.86 22.55
CA PHE A 225 19.82 -18.82 21.59
C PHE A 225 18.37 -19.12 21.98
N ASP A 226 17.43 -18.74 21.13
CA ASP A 226 16.02 -19.09 21.27
C ASP A 226 15.71 -20.27 20.34
N GLU A 227 15.36 -21.43 20.92
CA GLU A 227 14.96 -22.63 20.17
C GLU A 227 13.77 -22.36 19.24
N HIS A 228 12.87 -21.46 19.65
CA HIS A 228 11.71 -21.06 18.85
C HIS A 228 12.12 -20.39 17.55
N ARG A 229 13.31 -19.76 17.47
CA ARG A 229 13.80 -19.15 16.23
C ARG A 229 13.94 -20.16 15.11
N GLN A 230 14.51 -21.33 15.40
CA GLN A 230 14.64 -22.39 14.41
C GLN A 230 13.26 -22.88 13.96
N ALA A 231 12.33 -23.08 14.89
CA ALA A 231 10.97 -23.52 14.59
C ALA A 231 10.19 -22.48 13.77
N ALA A 232 10.35 -21.19 14.08
CA ALA A 232 9.69 -20.08 13.40
C ALA A 232 10.19 -19.90 11.96
N GLN A 233 11.50 -20.06 11.72
CA GLN A 233 12.13 -19.96 10.40
C GLN A 233 12.00 -21.23 9.56
N LYS A 234 11.83 -22.40 10.18
CA LYS A 234 11.70 -23.67 9.48
C LYS A 234 10.38 -23.72 8.71
N GLN A 235 10.51 -23.89 7.40
CA GLN A 235 9.38 -24.15 6.52
C GLN A 235 8.82 -25.57 6.76
N PRO A 236 7.53 -25.70 7.14
CA PRO A 236 6.87 -27.00 7.27
C PRO A 236 6.89 -27.78 5.95
N ARG A 237 6.79 -29.11 6.03
CA ARG A 237 6.83 -29.99 4.85
C ARG A 237 5.75 -29.64 3.83
N PHE A 238 4.53 -29.30 4.27
CA PHE A 238 3.45 -28.93 3.35
C PHE A 238 3.77 -27.64 2.56
N VAL A 239 4.41 -26.64 3.20
CA VAL A 239 4.84 -25.41 2.51
C VAL A 239 5.92 -25.73 1.48
N LYS A 240 6.87 -26.60 1.84
CA LYS A 240 7.89 -27.07 0.88
C LYS A 240 7.26 -27.72 -0.33
N ILE A 241 6.30 -28.61 -0.11
CA ILE A 241 5.57 -29.27 -1.21
C ILE A 241 4.79 -28.25 -2.05
N LEU A 242 4.09 -27.32 -1.40
CA LEU A 242 3.34 -26.26 -2.06
C LEU A 242 4.24 -25.40 -2.94
N CYS A 243 5.35 -24.88 -2.40
CA CYS A 243 6.25 -24.03 -3.17
C CYS A 243 6.93 -24.79 -4.31
N GLU A 244 7.42 -26.00 -4.04
CA GLU A 244 8.26 -26.75 -4.97
C GLU A 244 7.48 -27.46 -6.08
N TYR A 245 6.41 -28.16 -5.73
CA TYR A 245 5.69 -29.05 -6.66
C TYR A 245 4.37 -28.46 -7.16
N ILE A 246 3.91 -27.33 -6.62
CA ILE A 246 2.68 -26.67 -7.05
C ILE A 246 2.98 -25.28 -7.61
N LEU A 247 3.56 -24.38 -6.81
CA LEU A 247 3.77 -22.99 -7.21
C LEU A 247 4.84 -22.84 -8.30
N ILE A 248 5.98 -23.52 -8.21
CA ILE A 248 7.00 -23.46 -9.28
C ILE A 248 6.41 -23.90 -10.63
N PRO A 249 5.77 -25.08 -10.77
CA PRO A 249 5.13 -25.47 -12.03
C PRO A 249 4.06 -24.48 -12.52
N ILE A 250 3.23 -23.94 -11.63
CA ILE A 250 2.21 -22.94 -12.00
C ILE A 250 2.86 -21.67 -12.55
N VAL A 251 3.89 -21.14 -11.89
CA VAL A 251 4.60 -19.93 -12.34
C VAL A 251 5.31 -20.19 -13.68
N LEU A 252 5.90 -21.37 -13.88
CA LEU A 252 6.49 -21.76 -15.17
C LEU A 252 5.44 -21.87 -16.28
N ALA A 253 4.28 -22.47 -16.01
CA ALA A 253 3.17 -22.52 -16.95
C ALA A 253 2.65 -21.11 -17.29
N LEU A 254 2.48 -20.25 -16.28
CA LEU A 254 2.11 -18.86 -16.46
C LEU A 254 3.15 -18.09 -17.28
N THR A 255 4.43 -18.37 -17.09
CA THR A 255 5.52 -17.81 -17.90
C THR A 255 5.32 -18.13 -19.37
N VAL A 256 5.02 -19.39 -19.71
CA VAL A 256 4.77 -19.81 -21.10
C VAL A 256 3.55 -19.07 -21.68
N VAL A 257 2.46 -18.98 -20.92
CA VAL A 257 1.25 -18.26 -21.34
C VAL A 257 1.54 -16.79 -21.61
N LEU A 258 2.28 -16.12 -20.72
CA LEU A 258 2.64 -14.71 -20.89
C LEU A 258 3.57 -14.48 -22.07
N LEU A 259 4.52 -15.38 -22.33
CA LEU A 259 5.39 -15.30 -23.51
C LEU A 259 4.60 -15.48 -24.81
N LEU A 260 3.72 -16.49 -24.88
CA LEU A 260 2.84 -16.70 -26.04
C LEU A 260 1.92 -15.50 -26.28
N TRP A 261 1.36 -14.95 -25.20
CA TRP A 261 0.50 -13.79 -25.26
C TRP A 261 1.25 -12.51 -25.69
N ALA A 262 2.48 -12.32 -25.19
CA ALA A 262 3.35 -11.21 -25.63
C ALA A 262 3.62 -11.29 -27.14
N VAL A 263 4.00 -12.47 -27.65
CA VAL A 263 4.22 -12.70 -29.10
C VAL A 263 2.94 -12.41 -29.88
N LYS A 264 1.79 -12.95 -29.46
CA LYS A 264 0.50 -12.70 -30.11
C LYS A 264 0.16 -11.20 -30.14
N THR A 265 0.43 -10.49 -29.05
CA THR A 265 0.13 -9.06 -28.91
C THR A 265 1.03 -8.20 -29.80
N ILE A 266 2.31 -8.54 -29.92
CA ILE A 266 3.24 -7.88 -30.86
C ILE A 266 2.76 -8.06 -32.31
N LEU A 267 2.33 -9.28 -32.68
CA LEU A 267 1.89 -9.59 -34.05
C LEU A 267 0.51 -9.01 -34.41
N SER A 268 -0.44 -9.01 -33.45
CA SER A 268 -1.84 -8.64 -33.69
C SER A 268 -2.19 -7.22 -33.25
N GLY A 269 -1.22 -6.49 -32.69
CA GLY A 269 -1.43 -5.22 -32.01
C GLY A 269 -2.03 -5.36 -30.60
N MET A 270 -1.89 -4.29 -29.80
CA MET A 270 -2.42 -4.22 -28.44
C MET A 270 -3.95 -4.09 -28.46
N ARG A 271 -4.65 -5.16 -28.10
CA ARG A 271 -6.12 -5.20 -28.00
C ARG A 271 -6.67 -5.07 -26.58
N VAL A 272 -5.80 -5.19 -25.59
CA VAL A 272 -6.14 -5.16 -24.16
C VAL A 272 -5.74 -3.81 -23.58
N SER A 273 -6.48 -3.31 -22.59
CA SER A 273 -6.13 -2.05 -21.92
C SER A 273 -4.78 -2.16 -21.21
N PHE A 274 -4.05 -1.05 -21.16
CA PHE A 274 -2.75 -0.99 -20.50
C PHE A 274 -2.84 -1.43 -19.04
N ILE A 275 -3.87 -1.02 -18.31
CA ILE A 275 -4.06 -1.36 -16.90
C ILE A 275 -4.24 -2.87 -16.67
N GLN A 276 -4.93 -3.57 -17.59
CA GLN A 276 -5.10 -5.00 -17.48
C GLN A 276 -3.79 -5.74 -17.77
N LEU A 277 -3.06 -5.30 -18.81
CA LEU A 277 -1.72 -5.80 -19.14
C LEU A 277 -0.76 -5.61 -17.96
N SER A 278 -0.67 -4.40 -17.43
CA SER A 278 0.22 -4.04 -16.34
C SER A 278 -0.09 -4.82 -15.06
N SER A 279 -1.37 -5.02 -14.74
CA SER A 279 -1.79 -5.74 -13.53
C SER A 279 -1.40 -7.21 -13.56
N ILE A 280 -1.64 -7.90 -14.69
CA ILE A 280 -1.28 -9.31 -14.87
C ILE A 280 0.24 -9.48 -14.78
N ALA A 281 0.97 -8.62 -15.47
CA ALA A 281 2.42 -8.73 -15.58
C ALA A 281 3.13 -8.36 -14.25
N THR A 282 2.60 -7.35 -13.55
CA THR A 282 3.01 -7.01 -12.17
C THR A 282 2.78 -8.17 -11.21
N ALA A 283 1.60 -8.81 -11.24
CA ALA A 283 1.29 -9.95 -10.39
C ALA A 283 2.25 -11.11 -10.62
N TYR A 284 2.52 -11.45 -11.89
CA TYR A 284 3.52 -12.46 -12.26
C TYR A 284 4.91 -12.13 -11.71
N THR A 285 5.37 -10.90 -11.90
CA THR A 285 6.73 -10.51 -11.51
C THR A 285 6.90 -10.44 -10.00
N PHE A 286 5.93 -9.87 -9.28
CA PHE A 286 5.95 -9.82 -7.83
C PHE A 286 5.87 -11.22 -7.19
N SER A 287 4.90 -12.05 -7.61
CA SER A 287 4.73 -13.40 -7.08
C SER A 287 5.93 -14.29 -7.39
N GLY A 288 6.54 -14.17 -8.57
CA GLY A 288 7.70 -14.98 -8.92
C GLY A 288 8.99 -14.56 -8.20
N ILE A 289 9.22 -13.25 -7.98
CA ILE A 289 10.31 -12.76 -7.11
C ILE A 289 10.11 -13.26 -5.68
N LEU A 290 8.89 -13.17 -5.14
CA LEU A 290 8.58 -13.69 -3.81
C LEU A 290 8.84 -15.19 -3.71
N LEU A 291 8.38 -15.97 -4.69
CA LEU A 291 8.63 -17.40 -4.76
C LEU A 291 10.13 -17.72 -4.84
N HIS A 292 10.90 -16.95 -5.61
CA HIS A 292 12.36 -17.09 -5.71
C HIS A 292 13.04 -16.95 -4.35
N VAL A 293 12.66 -15.94 -3.58
CA VAL A 293 13.13 -15.75 -2.19
C VAL A 293 12.73 -16.93 -1.30
N LEU A 294 11.47 -17.39 -1.38
CA LEU A 294 10.95 -18.49 -0.54
C LEU A 294 11.63 -19.83 -0.78
N VAL A 295 12.03 -20.13 -2.02
CA VAL A 295 12.67 -21.41 -2.42
C VAL A 295 14.20 -21.34 -2.42
N THR A 296 14.78 -20.23 -1.95
CA THR A 296 16.24 -19.99 -1.96
C THR A 296 17.04 -21.10 -1.27
N HIS A 297 16.48 -21.72 -0.23
CA HIS A 297 17.11 -22.79 0.55
C HIS A 297 16.74 -24.21 0.10
N TYR A 298 16.02 -24.37 -1.02
CA TYR A 298 15.66 -25.69 -1.50
C TYR A 298 16.79 -26.23 -2.36
N GLU A 299 17.19 -27.46 -2.06
CA GLU A 299 18.32 -28.12 -2.72
C GLU A 299 17.92 -28.95 -3.94
N THR A 300 16.62 -29.06 -4.20
CA THR A 300 16.08 -29.88 -5.28
C THR A 300 16.33 -29.27 -6.65
N TRP A 301 16.31 -30.14 -7.67
CA TRP A 301 16.63 -29.71 -9.03
C TRP A 301 15.61 -28.69 -9.56
N LEU A 302 14.32 -28.85 -9.26
CA LEU A 302 13.24 -27.95 -9.69
C LEU A 302 13.45 -26.54 -9.15
N SER A 303 13.77 -26.40 -7.86
CA SER A 303 14.05 -25.08 -7.27
C SER A 303 15.30 -24.43 -7.88
N LYS A 304 16.38 -25.20 -8.06
CA LYS A 304 17.60 -24.71 -8.70
C LYS A 304 17.36 -24.26 -10.13
N PHE A 305 16.59 -25.04 -10.90
CA PHE A 305 16.16 -24.68 -12.25
C PHE A 305 15.34 -23.40 -12.25
N TYR A 306 14.29 -23.32 -11.42
CA TYR A 306 13.44 -22.15 -11.30
C TYR A 306 14.24 -20.88 -10.96
N ARG A 307 15.12 -20.95 -9.95
CA ARG A 307 15.92 -19.80 -9.52
C ARG A 307 16.90 -19.28 -10.58
N ARG A 308 17.32 -20.15 -11.49
CA ARG A 308 18.20 -19.80 -12.62
C ARG A 308 17.41 -19.26 -13.80
N PHE A 309 16.29 -19.88 -14.13
CA PHE A 309 15.48 -19.56 -15.30
C PHE A 309 14.57 -18.34 -15.08
N TYR A 310 13.93 -18.25 -13.91
CA TYR A 310 12.93 -17.22 -13.62
C TYR A 310 13.44 -15.79 -13.84
N PRO A 311 14.63 -15.38 -13.35
CA PRO A 311 15.12 -14.03 -13.61
C PRO A 311 15.25 -13.70 -15.10
N ILE A 312 15.63 -14.68 -15.93
CA ILE A 312 15.75 -14.50 -17.38
C ILE A 312 14.36 -14.35 -18.00
N ALA A 313 13.43 -15.22 -17.64
CA ALA A 313 12.05 -15.16 -18.14
C ALA A 313 11.35 -13.85 -17.74
N ALA A 314 11.55 -13.41 -16.49
CA ALA A 314 11.06 -12.13 -16.00
C ALA A 314 11.63 -10.96 -16.83
N LEU A 315 12.92 -10.96 -17.18
CA LEU A 315 13.51 -9.91 -18.02
C LEU A 315 12.87 -9.84 -19.42
N VAL A 316 12.56 -10.99 -20.03
CA VAL A 316 11.88 -11.03 -21.33
C VAL A 316 10.46 -10.43 -21.24
N ILE A 317 9.72 -10.79 -20.19
CA ILE A 317 8.36 -10.26 -19.97
C ILE A 317 8.42 -8.76 -19.65
N LEU A 318 9.37 -8.32 -18.83
CA LEU A 318 9.60 -6.91 -18.50
C LEU A 318 9.99 -6.08 -19.72
N ALA A 319 10.72 -6.64 -20.69
CA ALA A 319 11.01 -5.96 -21.95
C ALA A 319 9.74 -5.72 -22.79
N PHE A 320 8.84 -6.70 -22.82
CA PHE A 320 7.53 -6.53 -23.46
C PHE A 320 6.66 -5.50 -22.72
N GLU A 321 6.66 -5.52 -21.39
CA GLU A 321 6.00 -4.51 -20.56
C GLU A 321 6.53 -3.10 -20.82
N ALA A 322 7.84 -2.94 -21.01
CA ALA A 322 8.45 -1.66 -21.34
C ALA A 322 7.94 -1.11 -22.67
N TRP A 323 7.84 -1.97 -23.69
CA TRP A 323 7.23 -1.60 -24.97
C TRP A 323 5.78 -1.16 -24.79
N ALA A 324 4.98 -1.93 -24.03
CA ALA A 324 3.59 -1.58 -23.77
C ALA A 324 3.45 -0.23 -23.05
N LEU A 325 4.30 0.04 -22.05
CA LEU A 325 4.36 1.31 -21.36
C LEU A 325 4.73 2.47 -22.30
N LEU A 326 5.73 2.30 -23.17
CA LEU A 326 6.10 3.33 -24.15
C LEU A 326 4.93 3.67 -25.07
N THR A 327 4.19 2.66 -25.56
CA THR A 327 2.99 2.91 -26.37
C THR A 327 1.87 3.62 -25.61
N GLN A 328 1.71 3.37 -24.31
CA GLN A 328 0.75 4.07 -23.46
C GLN A 328 1.14 5.53 -23.25
N LEU A 329 2.41 5.80 -22.93
CA LEU A 329 2.93 7.15 -22.71
C LEU A 329 2.82 8.02 -23.96
N GLN A 330 2.98 7.43 -25.15
CA GLN A 330 2.77 8.15 -26.42
C GLN A 330 1.31 8.57 -26.65
N LYS A 331 0.34 7.81 -26.13
CA LYS A 331 -1.10 8.08 -26.33
C LYS A 331 -1.68 9.05 -25.30
N VAL A 332 -1.41 8.81 -24.02
CA VAL A 332 -2.12 9.43 -22.90
C VAL A 332 -1.18 10.29 -22.03
N SER A 333 0.12 10.34 -22.36
CA SER A 333 1.17 10.93 -21.51
C SER A 333 1.20 10.31 -20.10
N LEU A 334 2.03 10.84 -19.21
CA LEU A 334 2.20 10.30 -17.86
C LEU A 334 0.98 10.61 -16.99
N GLN A 335 0.30 9.56 -16.50
CA GLN A 335 -0.77 9.61 -15.50
C GLN A 335 -0.38 8.77 -14.26
N ILE A 336 -1.13 8.87 -13.16
CA ILE A 336 -0.87 8.11 -11.91
C ILE A 336 -0.70 6.61 -12.16
N ASP A 337 -1.52 6.00 -13.03
CA ASP A 337 -1.45 4.57 -13.33
C ASP A 337 -0.12 4.19 -14.02
N SER A 338 0.28 4.97 -15.02
CA SER A 338 1.55 4.76 -15.74
C SER A 338 2.75 5.05 -14.84
N TYR A 339 2.66 6.06 -13.96
CA TYR A 339 3.70 6.38 -12.98
C TYR A 339 3.88 5.25 -11.96
N SER A 340 2.79 4.79 -11.36
CA SER A 340 2.82 3.70 -10.36
C SER A 340 3.40 2.43 -10.98
N PHE A 341 3.02 2.14 -12.23
CA PHE A 341 3.60 1.05 -12.99
C PHE A 341 5.10 1.23 -13.24
N ILE A 342 5.58 2.42 -13.62
CA ILE A 342 7.01 2.70 -13.80
C ILE A 342 7.81 2.39 -12.53
N ILE A 343 7.33 2.82 -11.36
CA ILE A 343 8.00 2.56 -10.09
C ILE A 343 8.11 1.06 -9.83
N ILE A 344 7.02 0.33 -9.98
CA ILE A 344 6.97 -1.13 -9.79
C ILE A 344 7.86 -1.84 -10.82
N TRP A 345 7.81 -1.42 -12.07
CA TRP A 345 8.59 -1.97 -13.18
C TRP A 345 10.10 -1.77 -12.95
N ILE A 346 10.54 -0.61 -12.45
CA ILE A 346 11.94 -0.35 -12.08
C ILE A 346 12.39 -1.30 -10.95
N ILE A 347 11.57 -1.45 -9.90
CA ILE A 347 11.87 -2.38 -8.80
C ILE A 347 11.98 -3.81 -9.33
N ALA A 348 11.02 -4.23 -10.17
CA ALA A 348 10.96 -5.55 -10.77
C ALA A 348 12.17 -5.84 -11.67
N LEU A 349 12.52 -4.91 -12.57
CA LEU A 349 13.68 -5.00 -13.46
C LEU A 349 14.97 -5.15 -12.67
N ALA A 350 15.23 -4.22 -11.76
CA ALA A 350 16.43 -4.27 -10.94
C ALA A 350 16.48 -5.52 -10.06
N SER A 351 15.33 -5.98 -9.54
CA SER A 351 15.25 -7.25 -8.80
C SER A 351 15.62 -8.45 -9.68
N ALA A 352 15.07 -8.55 -10.89
CA ALA A 352 15.39 -9.62 -11.81
C ALA A 352 16.88 -9.61 -12.20
N VAL A 353 17.45 -8.43 -12.48
CA VAL A 353 18.90 -8.26 -12.76
C VAL A 353 19.75 -8.69 -11.56
N LEU A 354 19.42 -8.21 -10.35
CA LEU A 354 20.16 -8.55 -9.14
C LEU A 354 20.05 -10.04 -8.81
N LEU A 355 18.88 -10.66 -8.96
CA LEU A 355 18.70 -12.10 -8.76
C LEU A 355 19.46 -12.93 -9.79
N PHE A 356 19.54 -12.45 -11.04
CA PHE A 356 20.31 -13.11 -12.10
C PHE A 356 21.80 -13.19 -11.73
N PHE A 357 22.41 -12.06 -11.31
CA PHE A 357 23.84 -11.99 -11.01
C PHE A 357 24.21 -12.45 -9.60
N TRP A 358 23.43 -12.09 -8.58
CA TRP A 358 23.78 -12.25 -7.16
C TRP A 358 22.93 -13.27 -6.40
N GLN A 359 21.86 -13.78 -7.00
CA GLN A 359 21.02 -14.85 -6.43
C GLN A 359 20.59 -14.50 -4.99
N ALA A 360 20.83 -15.38 -4.01
CA ALA A 360 20.47 -15.19 -2.62
C ALA A 360 21.05 -13.90 -1.98
N LYS A 361 22.21 -13.42 -2.46
CA LYS A 361 22.85 -12.21 -1.95
C LYS A 361 22.11 -10.94 -2.37
N ALA A 362 21.23 -11.01 -3.37
CA ALA A 362 20.45 -9.88 -3.87
C ALA A 362 19.33 -9.43 -2.92
N HIS A 363 18.92 -10.25 -1.94
CA HIS A 363 17.70 -10.00 -1.17
C HIS A 363 17.78 -8.67 -0.38
N LEU A 364 18.94 -8.34 0.20
CA LEU A 364 19.15 -7.08 0.91
C LEU A 364 19.18 -5.87 -0.05
N PRO A 365 19.98 -5.89 -1.13
CA PRO A 365 19.91 -4.85 -2.17
C PRO A 365 18.49 -4.59 -2.70
N ILE A 366 17.71 -5.65 -2.95
CA ILE A 366 16.32 -5.55 -3.41
C ILE A 366 15.45 -4.86 -2.35
N ALA A 367 15.56 -5.27 -1.09
CA ALA A 367 14.84 -4.65 0.01
C ALA A 367 15.16 -3.14 0.13
N VAL A 368 16.44 -2.77 0.03
CA VAL A 368 16.89 -1.37 0.08
C VAL A 368 16.37 -0.59 -1.13
N LEU A 369 16.44 -1.16 -2.33
CA LEU A 369 15.90 -0.53 -3.54
C LEU A 369 14.40 -0.28 -3.41
N THR A 370 13.63 -1.25 -2.92
CA THR A 370 12.18 -1.10 -2.69
C THR A 370 11.90 0.05 -1.72
N CYS A 371 12.68 0.19 -0.64
CA CYS A 371 12.56 1.33 0.26
C CYS A 371 12.83 2.67 -0.44
N ILE A 372 13.92 2.76 -1.23
CA ILE A 372 14.27 3.99 -1.97
C ILE A 372 13.15 4.37 -2.95
N MET A 373 12.68 3.41 -3.73
CA MET A 373 11.62 3.63 -4.72
C MET A 373 10.28 4.00 -4.06
N ALA A 374 9.96 3.40 -2.90
CA ALA A 374 8.80 3.78 -2.12
C ALA A 374 8.88 5.24 -1.63
N VAL A 375 10.04 5.70 -1.16
CA VAL A 375 10.24 7.12 -0.79
C VAL A 375 10.05 8.03 -2.00
N ILE A 376 10.70 7.71 -3.13
CA ILE A 376 10.58 8.50 -4.37
C ILE A 376 9.12 8.65 -4.79
N SER A 377 8.32 7.60 -4.63
CA SER A 377 6.90 7.61 -5.03
C SER A 377 6.06 8.67 -4.32
N VAL A 378 6.44 9.13 -3.12
CA VAL A 378 5.67 10.08 -2.30
C VAL A 378 6.37 11.43 -2.08
N LEU A 379 7.49 11.66 -2.79
CA LEU A 379 8.22 12.94 -2.74
C LEU A 379 7.38 14.08 -3.35
N PRO A 380 7.50 15.31 -2.84
CA PRO A 380 6.65 16.43 -3.26
C PRO A 380 6.86 16.88 -4.71
N VAL A 381 8.00 16.56 -5.34
CA VAL A 381 8.32 17.01 -6.72
C VAL A 381 8.18 15.89 -7.73
N VAL A 382 8.69 14.70 -7.39
CA VAL A 382 8.76 13.55 -8.31
C VAL A 382 7.75 12.45 -8.00
N GLY A 383 7.01 12.58 -6.90
CA GLY A 383 6.03 11.59 -6.46
C GLY A 383 4.77 11.55 -7.32
N TYR A 384 3.91 10.57 -7.04
CA TYR A 384 2.73 10.28 -7.87
C TYR A 384 1.72 11.42 -7.94
N HIS A 385 1.66 12.29 -6.93
CA HIS A 385 0.82 13.50 -6.95
C HIS A 385 1.43 14.67 -7.74
N ALA A 386 2.73 14.67 -8.02
CA ALA A 386 3.41 15.85 -8.57
C ALA A 386 3.83 15.67 -10.03
N LEU A 387 4.59 14.61 -10.32
CA LEU A 387 5.16 14.41 -11.65
C LEU A 387 4.10 14.15 -12.73
N PRO A 388 3.10 13.27 -12.52
CA PRO A 388 2.03 13.07 -13.49
C PRO A 388 1.19 14.34 -13.74
N VAL A 389 0.89 15.11 -12.69
CA VAL A 389 0.15 16.37 -12.82
C VAL A 389 0.94 17.39 -13.62
N THR A 390 2.23 17.55 -13.32
CA THR A 390 3.12 18.46 -14.09
C THR A 390 3.19 18.05 -15.56
N ALA A 391 3.30 16.75 -15.84
CA ALA A 391 3.33 16.24 -17.21
C ALA A 391 2.02 16.51 -17.98
N GLN A 392 0.87 16.36 -17.32
CA GLN A 392 -0.44 16.63 -17.95
C GLN A 392 -0.71 18.13 -18.11
N VAL A 393 -0.26 18.96 -17.16
CA VAL A 393 -0.29 20.43 -17.30
C VAL A 393 0.52 20.86 -18.52
N ASN A 394 1.78 20.41 -18.62
CA ASN A 394 2.65 20.77 -19.75
C ASN A 394 2.08 20.28 -21.10
N ARG A 395 1.49 19.07 -21.12
CA ARG A 395 0.80 18.55 -22.31
C ARG A 395 -0.36 19.44 -22.71
N LEU A 396 -1.24 19.79 -21.76
CA LEU A 396 -2.41 20.62 -22.02
C LEU A 396 -2.01 22.02 -22.49
N GLU A 397 -1.03 22.64 -21.81
CA GLU A 397 -0.50 23.95 -22.18
C GLU A 397 0.05 23.94 -23.61
N THR A 398 0.87 22.94 -23.95
CA THR A 398 1.42 22.79 -25.32
C THR A 398 0.30 22.65 -26.35
N LEU A 399 -0.72 21.84 -26.08
CA LEU A 399 -1.86 21.66 -26.98
C LEU A 399 -2.64 22.96 -27.17
N LEU A 400 -2.90 23.70 -26.10
CA LEU A 400 -3.66 24.95 -26.16
C LEU A 400 -2.89 26.07 -26.85
N VAL A 401 -1.58 26.21 -26.59
CA VAL A 401 -0.72 27.18 -27.27
C VAL A 401 -0.64 26.89 -28.77
N ASN A 402 -0.47 25.62 -29.16
CA ASN A 402 -0.41 25.22 -30.57
C ASN A 402 -1.71 25.48 -31.32
N GLN A 403 -2.85 25.45 -30.63
CA GLN A 403 -4.16 25.75 -31.22
C GLN A 403 -4.53 27.24 -31.10
N GLY A 404 -3.63 28.09 -30.58
CA GLY A 404 -3.89 29.52 -30.37
C GLY A 404 -4.95 29.81 -29.29
N MET A 405 -5.20 28.82 -28.42
CA MET A 405 -6.26 28.86 -27.40
C MET A 405 -5.75 29.28 -26.02
N LEU A 406 -4.44 29.41 -25.84
CA LEU A 406 -3.81 29.94 -24.63
C LEU A 406 -2.75 30.96 -25.03
N LYS A 407 -2.94 32.21 -24.62
CA LYS A 407 -2.00 33.31 -24.86
C LYS A 407 -1.94 34.21 -23.63
N ASP A 408 -0.75 34.62 -23.22
CA ASP A 408 -0.53 35.50 -22.06
C ASP A 408 -1.25 35.02 -20.79
N ASN A 409 -1.25 33.70 -20.56
CA ASN A 409 -1.91 33.04 -19.42
C ASN A 409 -3.45 33.20 -19.40
N GLN A 410 -4.06 33.44 -20.56
CA GLN A 410 -5.52 33.56 -20.73
C GLN A 410 -6.03 32.58 -21.79
N LEU A 411 -7.15 31.91 -21.47
CA LEU A 411 -7.84 31.04 -22.41
C LEU A 411 -8.64 31.87 -23.40
N ILE A 412 -8.41 31.63 -24.69
CA ILE A 412 -9.09 32.31 -25.80
C ILE A 412 -9.86 31.25 -26.61
N PRO A 413 -11.08 31.53 -27.07
CA PRO A 413 -11.80 30.63 -27.96
C PRO A 413 -10.96 30.30 -29.19
N ALA A 414 -11.02 29.05 -29.65
CA ALA A 414 -10.31 28.62 -30.85
C ALA A 414 -10.86 29.37 -32.07
N ALA A 415 -9.98 29.93 -32.91
CA ALA A 415 -10.36 30.65 -34.12
C ALA A 415 -11.01 29.72 -35.16
N GLU A 416 -10.50 28.49 -35.24
CA GLU A 416 -11.06 27.39 -36.03
C GLU A 416 -11.28 26.19 -35.12
N LYS A 417 -12.04 25.20 -35.59
CA LYS A 417 -12.34 23.99 -34.81
C LYS A 417 -11.14 23.01 -34.88
N PRO A 418 -10.39 22.80 -33.78
CA PRO A 418 -9.37 21.76 -33.72
C PRO A 418 -9.86 20.38 -34.17
N GLU A 419 -8.93 19.63 -34.76
CA GLU A 419 -9.13 18.24 -35.17
C GLU A 419 -9.63 17.36 -34.02
N ALA A 420 -10.40 16.31 -34.34
CA ALA A 420 -10.98 15.42 -33.34
C ALA A 420 -9.95 14.85 -32.35
N ALA A 421 -8.77 14.43 -32.84
CA ALA A 421 -7.71 13.87 -31.99
C ALA A 421 -7.13 14.90 -30.99
N VAL A 422 -7.01 16.16 -31.40
CA VAL A 422 -6.56 17.25 -30.52
C VAL A 422 -7.61 17.52 -29.44
N ARG A 423 -8.89 17.52 -29.80
CA ARG A 423 -10.01 17.70 -28.88
C ARG A 423 -10.10 16.60 -27.84
N GLU A 424 -9.92 15.35 -28.26
CA GLU A 424 -9.85 14.19 -27.37
C GLU A 424 -8.67 14.33 -26.40
N SER A 425 -7.48 14.70 -26.90
CA SER A 425 -6.30 14.91 -26.05
C SER A 425 -6.45 16.03 -25.03
N ILE A 426 -7.09 17.15 -25.41
CA ILE A 426 -7.40 18.25 -24.49
C ILE A 426 -8.41 17.78 -23.44
N THR A 427 -9.46 17.07 -23.85
CA THR A 427 -10.51 16.59 -22.94
C THR A 427 -9.96 15.58 -21.94
N ASP A 428 -9.09 14.67 -22.37
CA ASP A 428 -8.39 13.70 -21.53
C ASP A 428 -7.52 14.40 -20.46
N ALA A 429 -6.69 15.35 -20.88
CA ALA A 429 -5.84 16.10 -19.94
C ALA A 429 -6.65 16.95 -18.96
N VAL A 430 -7.71 17.63 -19.41
CA VAL A 430 -8.60 18.41 -18.55
C VAL A 430 -9.34 17.51 -17.56
N ASN A 431 -9.88 16.38 -18.00
CA ASN A 431 -10.54 15.42 -17.12
C ASN A 431 -9.57 14.92 -16.04
N TYR A 432 -8.36 14.52 -16.42
CA TYR A 432 -7.34 14.09 -15.48
C TYR A 432 -7.03 15.16 -14.42
N LEU A 433 -6.79 16.40 -14.86
CA LEU A 433 -6.45 17.51 -13.96
C LEU A 433 -7.63 17.97 -13.09
N ALA A 434 -8.86 17.85 -13.57
CA ALA A 434 -10.06 18.22 -12.81
C ALA A 434 -10.29 17.35 -11.56
N TYR A 435 -9.81 16.11 -11.58
CA TYR A 435 -9.86 15.16 -10.47
C TYR A 435 -8.53 15.04 -9.71
N ALA A 436 -7.53 15.88 -10.02
CA ALA A 436 -6.25 15.86 -9.32
C ALA A 436 -6.36 16.57 -7.95
N GLU A 437 -6.59 15.79 -6.89
CA GLU A 437 -6.67 16.29 -5.51
C GLU A 437 -5.31 16.72 -4.95
N ASP A 438 -5.31 17.75 -4.09
CA ASP A 438 -4.15 18.27 -3.35
C ASP A 438 -2.96 18.71 -4.24
N THR A 439 -3.24 19.18 -5.46
CA THR A 439 -2.20 19.58 -6.42
C THR A 439 -2.26 21.06 -6.80
N LYS A 440 -1.09 21.65 -7.05
CA LYS A 440 -0.99 23.03 -7.52
C LYS A 440 -1.24 23.07 -9.03
N LEU A 441 -2.44 23.49 -9.41
CA LEU A 441 -2.81 23.70 -10.81
C LEU A 441 -2.47 25.14 -11.26
N PRO A 442 -2.25 25.37 -12.57
CA PRO A 442 -2.05 26.72 -13.10
C PRO A 442 -3.28 27.61 -12.90
N VAL A 443 -3.06 28.91 -12.67
CA VAL A 443 -4.13 29.91 -12.43
C VAL A 443 -5.14 29.94 -13.57
N TRP A 444 -4.68 29.90 -14.82
CA TRP A 444 -5.52 29.92 -16.02
C TRP A 444 -6.49 28.74 -16.10
N LEU A 445 -6.13 27.60 -15.52
CA LEU A 445 -6.98 26.42 -15.45
C LEU A 445 -7.96 26.50 -14.28
N ILE A 446 -7.51 27.01 -13.13
CA ILE A 446 -8.34 27.15 -11.92
C ILE A 446 -9.51 28.10 -12.17
N GLU A 447 -9.24 29.29 -12.70
CA GLU A 447 -10.26 30.32 -12.94
C GLU A 447 -11.36 29.89 -13.92
N ASN A 448 -11.03 28.94 -14.80
CA ASN A 448 -11.91 28.43 -15.85
C ASN A 448 -12.38 26.99 -15.58
N SER A 449 -12.12 26.45 -14.39
CA SER A 449 -12.55 25.12 -13.99
C SER A 449 -14.07 25.07 -13.76
N PRO A 450 -14.75 23.91 -13.94
CA PRO A 450 -16.18 23.79 -13.68
C PRO A 450 -16.58 24.19 -12.26
N LYS A 451 -15.70 23.92 -11.28
CA LYS A 451 -15.87 24.33 -9.87
C LYS A 451 -15.86 25.86 -9.72
N ALA A 452 -14.94 26.58 -10.37
CA ALA A 452 -14.88 28.05 -10.37
C ALA A 452 -16.00 28.71 -11.18
N ILE A 453 -16.44 28.07 -12.27
CA ILE A 453 -17.58 28.55 -13.06
C ILE A 453 -18.87 28.42 -12.24
N SER A 454 -19.07 27.31 -11.52
CA SER A 454 -20.26 27.10 -10.66
C SER A 454 -20.37 28.12 -9.52
N SER A 455 -19.24 28.53 -8.92
CA SER A 455 -19.21 29.51 -7.84
C SER A 455 -19.47 30.94 -8.37
N ARG A 456 -18.93 31.28 -9.56
CA ARG A 456 -19.24 32.56 -10.25
C ARG A 456 -20.68 32.64 -10.73
N THR A 457 -21.27 31.55 -11.21
CA THR A 457 -22.69 31.55 -11.61
C THR A 457 -23.63 31.65 -10.41
N ASN A 458 -23.27 31.05 -9.27
CA ASN A 458 -24.07 31.17 -8.04
C ASN A 458 -24.00 32.57 -7.41
N SER A 459 -22.90 33.32 -7.59
CA SER A 459 -22.84 34.73 -7.17
C SER A 459 -23.55 35.69 -8.13
N ALA A 460 -23.81 35.28 -9.38
CA ALA A 460 -24.41 36.11 -10.43
C ALA A 460 -25.89 35.80 -10.71
N SER A 461 -26.44 34.65 -10.28
CA SER A 461 -27.85 34.33 -10.47
C SER A 461 -28.53 33.87 -9.18
N ASN A 462 -29.26 34.79 -8.55
CA ASN A 462 -30.25 34.45 -7.53
C ASN A 462 -31.52 33.91 -8.22
N LYS A 463 -31.49 32.66 -8.73
CA LYS A 463 -32.70 31.90 -9.13
C LYS A 463 -32.52 30.40 -8.86
N PRO A 464 -33.50 29.73 -8.22
CA PRO A 464 -33.37 28.35 -7.80
C PRO A 464 -33.73 27.37 -8.92
N GLY A 465 -33.00 26.26 -9.00
CA GLY A 465 -33.43 25.05 -9.69
C GLY A 465 -32.64 24.68 -10.94
N ARG A 466 -31.45 24.09 -10.77
CA ARG A 466 -30.92 23.07 -11.69
C ARG A 466 -29.92 22.17 -10.97
N ASN A 467 -30.15 20.86 -11.10
CA ASN A 467 -29.39 19.76 -10.50
C ASN A 467 -28.01 19.61 -11.21
N PRO A 468 -26.87 19.60 -10.50
CA PRO A 468 -25.53 19.72 -11.12
C PRO A 468 -24.97 18.44 -11.77
N LYS A 469 -25.78 17.40 -11.99
CA LYS A 469 -25.28 16.06 -12.37
C LYS A 469 -24.91 15.83 -13.85
N ASN A 470 -25.05 16.82 -14.73
CA ASN A 470 -24.77 16.67 -16.17
C ASN A 470 -23.85 17.77 -16.74
N LEU A 471 -22.77 18.13 -16.03
CA LEU A 471 -21.72 18.97 -16.61
C LEU A 471 -20.68 18.10 -17.29
N THR A 472 -20.95 17.69 -18.53
CA THR A 472 -19.88 17.46 -19.51
C THR A 472 -18.95 18.69 -19.54
N PRO A 473 -17.63 18.54 -19.70
CA PRO A 473 -16.72 19.67 -19.79
C PRO A 473 -16.96 20.45 -21.08
N VAL A 474 -17.97 21.31 -21.08
CA VAL A 474 -18.25 22.31 -22.11
C VAL A 474 -17.42 23.54 -21.78
N ILE A 475 -16.09 23.42 -21.81
CA ILE A 475 -15.21 24.57 -21.54
C ILE A 475 -14.70 25.22 -22.83
N ILE A 476 -14.90 24.63 -24.02
CA ILE A 476 -14.19 25.14 -25.21
C ILE A 476 -15.01 25.23 -26.50
N TRP A 477 -16.33 25.06 -26.45
CA TRP A 477 -17.16 25.13 -27.65
C TRP A 477 -18.37 26.02 -27.44
N ARG A 478 -18.14 27.33 -27.30
CA ARG A 478 -19.16 28.31 -27.65
C ARG A 478 -19.02 28.57 -29.15
N HIS A 479 -19.95 28.01 -29.94
CA HIS A 479 -20.15 28.47 -31.31
C HIS A 479 -20.70 29.92 -31.29
N PRO A 480 -20.35 30.75 -32.28
CA PRO A 480 -20.87 32.11 -32.42
C PRO A 480 -22.39 32.14 -32.58
#